data_AF-A0A3N5MJ65-F1
#
_entry.id   AF-A0A3N5MJ65-F1
#
_cell.length_a   1.000
_cell.length_b   1.000
_cell.length_c   1.000
_cell.angle_alpha   90.00
_cell.angle_beta   90.00
_cell.angle_gamma   90.00
#
_symmetry.space_group_name_H-M   'P 1'
#
loop_
_entity.id
_entity.type
_entity.pdbx_description
1 polymer ?
#
loop_
_entity_poly.entity_id
_entity_poly.type
_entity_poly.pdbx_seq_one_letter_code
_entity_poly.pdbx_strand_id
1 'polypeptide(L)'
;MLTPDEVILRLLLGTLLGGIIGFERQTHGRPAGFRTQLLVCVACVLLMIISEDYYSQRAAETYIRLDPTRIAAGAMTGIGFLGAGVILKTGLSVQGLTTA
;
A
#
# COMPACT_ATOMS: atom_id res chain seq x y z
N MET A 1 -22.26 -0.59 5.40
CA MET A 1 -21.33 -0.35 6.52
C MET A 1 -20.53 -1.62 6.73
N LEU A 2 -19.20 -1.52 6.74
CA LEU A 2 -18.31 -2.65 6.96
C LEU A 2 -18.45 -3.14 8.39
N THR A 3 -18.49 -4.45 8.60
CA THR A 3 -18.56 -5.01 9.95
C THR A 3 -17.16 -5.05 10.58
N PRO A 4 -17.04 -4.95 11.93
CA PRO A 4 -15.73 -4.93 12.59
C PRO A 4 -14.89 -6.18 12.32
N ASP A 5 -15.53 -7.33 12.17
CA ASP A 5 -14.92 -8.60 11.79
C ASP A 5 -14.34 -8.59 10.38
N GLU A 6 -15.03 -8.00 9.40
CA GLU A 6 -14.51 -7.82 8.05
C GLU A 6 -13.28 -6.90 8.03
N VAL A 7 -13.31 -5.81 8.80
CA VAL A 7 -12.19 -4.87 8.93
C VAL A 7 -10.96 -5.57 9.51
N ILE A 8 -11.13 -6.32 10.60
CA ILE A 8 -10.04 -7.07 11.24
C ILE A 8 -9.49 -8.14 10.29
N LEU A 9 -10.37 -8.87 9.60
CA LEU A 9 -9.97 -9.92 8.67
C LEU A 9 -9.18 -9.37 7.48
N ARG A 10 -9.64 -8.26 6.88
CA ARG A 10 -8.93 -7.58 5.78
C ARG A 10 -7.57 -7.04 6.22
N LEU A 11 -7.49 -6.46 7.43
CA LEU A 11 -6.24 -6.00 8.02
C LEU A 11 -5.26 -7.14 8.27
N LEU A 12 -5.71 -8.24 8.88
CA LEU A 12 -4.88 -9.41 9.13
C LEU A 12 -4.38 -10.03 7.83
N LEU A 13 -5.26 -10.24 6.85
CA LEU A 13 -4.89 -10.80 5.55
C LEU A 13 -3.91 -9.89 4.80
N GLY A 14 -4.20 -8.59 4.72
CA GLY A 14 -3.30 -7.65 4.06
C GLY A 14 -1.94 -7.57 4.73
N THR A 15 -1.90 -7.54 6.07
CA THR A 15 -0.64 -7.53 6.83
C THR A 15 0.14 -8.83 6.64
N LEU A 16 -0.53 -9.99 6.63
CA LEU A 16 0.11 -11.29 6.37
C LEU A 16 0.71 -11.35 4.97
N LEU A 17 -0.06 -10.98 3.95
CA LEU A 17 0.42 -10.99 2.56
C LEU A 17 1.57 -10.00 2.35
N GLY A 18 1.44 -8.78 2.86
CA GLY A 18 2.50 -7.77 2.83
C GLY A 18 3.75 -8.20 3.63
N GLY A 19 3.54 -8.91 4.73
CA GLY A 19 4.60 -9.49 5.55
C GLY A 19 5.35 -10.60 4.84
N ILE A 20 4.66 -11.54 4.17
CA ILE A 20 5.28 -12.61 3.38
C ILE A 20 6.17 -12.01 2.28
N ILE A 21 5.65 -11.04 1.53
CA ILE A 21 6.41 -10.34 0.48
C ILE A 21 7.59 -9.58 1.09
N GLY A 22 7.37 -8.88 2.19
CA GLY A 22 8.41 -8.15 2.90
C GLY A 22 9.54 -9.05 3.42
N PHE A 23 9.18 -10.26 3.86
CA PHE A 23 10.11 -11.24 4.39
C PHE A 23 11.00 -11.78 3.28
N GLU A 24 10.41 -12.20 2.16
CA GLU A 24 11.15 -12.62 0.98
C GLU A 24 12.08 -11.51 0.47
N ARG A 25 11.61 -10.26 0.43
CA ARG A 25 12.45 -9.13 0.02
C ARG A 25 13.63 -8.89 0.96
N GLN A 26 13.43 -9.05 2.26
CA GLN A 26 14.50 -8.91 3.24
C GLN A 26 15.54 -10.03 3.13
N THR A 27 15.11 -11.29 2.94
CA THR A 27 16.04 -12.42 2.78
C THR A 27 16.90 -12.30 1.51
N HIS A 28 16.35 -11.69 0.45
CA HIS A 28 17.08 -11.41 -0.80
C HIS A 28 17.88 -10.09 -0.76
N GLY A 29 18.01 -9.43 0.40
CA GLY A 29 18.83 -8.23 0.56
C GLY A 29 18.30 -7.01 -0.20
N ARG A 30 17.00 -6.94 -0.49
CA ARG A 30 16.39 -5.78 -1.17
C ARG A 30 16.27 -4.58 -0.22
N PRO A 31 16.45 -3.34 -0.68
CA PRO A 31 16.53 -2.17 0.22
C PRO A 31 15.22 -1.82 0.93
N ALA A 32 14.06 -2.11 0.31
CA ALA A 32 12.77 -2.13 0.98
C ALA A 32 12.46 -3.55 1.45
N GLY A 33 12.79 -3.83 2.72
CA GLY A 33 12.60 -5.11 3.39
C GLY A 33 11.28 -5.22 4.15
N PHE A 34 11.25 -6.08 5.17
CA PHE A 34 10.03 -6.47 5.89
C PHE A 34 9.28 -5.31 6.53
N ARG A 35 9.97 -4.49 7.33
CA ARG A 35 9.34 -3.38 8.07
C ARG A 35 8.67 -2.38 7.13
N THR A 36 9.33 -2.04 6.03
CA THR A 36 8.81 -1.08 5.05
C THR A 36 7.56 -1.63 4.36
N GLN A 37 7.61 -2.87 3.90
CA GLN A 37 6.49 -3.46 3.17
C GLN A 37 5.28 -3.72 4.06
N LEU A 38 5.50 -4.06 5.33
CA LEU A 38 4.44 -4.28 6.30
C LEU A 38 3.70 -2.97 6.62
N LEU A 39 4.43 -1.87 6.86
CA LEU A 39 3.83 -0.55 7.08
C LEU A 39 3.04 -0.04 5.87
N VAL A 40 3.61 -0.21 4.67
CA VAL A 40 2.95 0.19 3.41
C VAL A 40 1.65 -0.59 3.22
N CYS A 41 1.68 -1.91 3.42
CA CYS A 41 0.50 -2.74 3.23
C CYS A 41 -0.61 -2.40 4.23
N VAL A 42 -0.28 -2.22 5.51
CA VAL A 42 -1.24 -1.77 6.54
C VAL A 42 -1.86 -0.43 6.17
N ALA A 43 -1.04 0.56 5.76
CA ALA A 43 -1.53 1.86 5.36
C ALA A 43 -2.49 1.78 4.15
N CYS A 44 -2.15 1.00 3.12
CA CYS A 44 -3.02 0.81 1.95
C CYS A 44 -4.35 0.13 2.30
N VAL A 45 -4.33 -0.90 3.14
CA VAL A 45 -5.55 -1.59 3.58
C VAL A 45 -6.46 -0.65 4.37
N LEU A 46 -5.90 0.13 5.31
CA LEU A 46 -6.65 1.13 6.06
C LEU A 46 -7.28 2.19 5.14
N LEU A 47 -6.51 2.73 4.19
CA LEU A 47 -7.00 3.72 3.24
C LEU A 47 -8.17 3.19 2.41
N MET A 48 -8.10 1.93 1.97
CA MET A 48 -9.17 1.30 1.21
C MET A 48 -10.43 1.08 2.05
N ILE A 49 -10.28 0.61 3.29
CA ILE A 49 -11.40 0.43 4.23
C ILE A 49 -12.10 1.76 4.48
N ILE A 50 -11.35 2.84 4.75
CA ILE A 50 -11.92 4.18 4.96
C ILE A 50 -12.62 4.67 3.68
N SER A 51 -12.02 4.44 2.51
CA SER A 51 -12.59 4.84 1.23
C SER A 51 -13.92 4.15 0.94
N GLU A 52 -14.02 2.84 1.21
CA GLU A 52 -15.24 2.05 1.01
C GLU A 52 -16.33 2.44 2.00
N ASP A 53 -15.97 2.59 3.28
CA ASP A 53 -16.92 3.01 4.31
C ASP A 53 -17.52 4.38 3.99
N TYR A 54 -16.67 5.35 3.65
CA TYR A 54 -17.09 6.69 3.26
C TYR A 54 -17.96 6.70 2.00
N TYR A 55 -17.61 5.90 0.99
CA TYR A 55 -18.42 5.74 -0.22
C TYR A 55 -19.80 5.16 0.14
N SER A 56 -19.85 4.11 0.96
CA SER A 56 -21.10 3.43 1.32
C SER A 56 -22.07 4.32 2.09
N GLN A 57 -21.56 5.25 2.91
CA GLN A 57 -22.38 6.17 3.70
C GLN A 57 -22.88 7.37 2.88
N ARG A 58 -22.11 7.83 1.89
CA ARG A 58 -22.41 9.06 1.12
C ARG A 58 -22.96 8.84 -0.28
N ALA A 59 -22.98 7.60 -0.77
CA ALA A 59 -23.53 7.26 -2.09
C ALA A 59 -25.00 7.66 -2.27
N ALA A 60 -25.77 7.78 -1.17
CA ALA A 60 -27.19 8.13 -1.21
C ALA A 60 -27.48 9.65 -1.10
N GLU A 61 -26.55 10.46 -0.61
CA GLU A 61 -26.84 11.82 -0.12
C GLU A 61 -26.30 12.96 -0.98
N THR A 62 -25.49 12.70 -2.02
CA THR A 62 -24.77 13.81 -2.69
C THR A 62 -24.71 13.69 -4.22
N TYR A 63 -24.91 14.83 -4.91
CA TYR A 63 -24.56 15.05 -6.32
C TYR A 63 -23.06 14.89 -6.62
N ILE A 64 -22.23 14.68 -5.59
CA ILE A 64 -20.80 14.47 -5.68
C ILE A 64 -20.54 12.98 -5.87
N ARG A 65 -20.12 12.59 -7.08
CA ARG A 65 -19.61 11.24 -7.35
C ARG A 65 -18.28 11.03 -6.61
N LEU A 66 -18.33 10.36 -5.47
CA LEU A 66 -17.14 9.81 -4.82
C LEU A 66 -16.65 8.60 -5.63
N ASP A 67 -15.36 8.58 -5.97
CA ASP A 67 -14.75 7.50 -6.75
C ASP A 67 -13.63 6.84 -5.92
N PRO A 68 -13.86 5.66 -5.33
CA PRO A 68 -12.88 4.97 -4.51
C PRO A 68 -11.61 4.58 -5.29
N THR A 69 -11.68 4.52 -6.64
CA THR A 69 -10.51 4.24 -7.46
C THR A 69 -9.44 5.33 -7.38
N ARG A 70 -9.80 6.56 -7.01
CA ARG A 70 -8.83 7.65 -6.83
C ARG A 70 -7.91 7.44 -5.63
N ILE A 71 -8.45 6.92 -4.53
CA ILE A 71 -7.65 6.55 -3.35
C ILE A 71 -6.69 5.41 -3.73
N ALA A 72 -7.18 4.42 -4.48
CA ALA A 72 -6.37 3.34 -5.03
C ALA A 72 -5.22 3.86 -5.91
N ALA A 73 -5.51 4.78 -6.82
CA ALA A 73 -4.52 5.41 -7.68
C ALA A 73 -3.46 6.19 -6.88
N GLY A 74 -3.87 6.91 -5.82
CA GLY A 74 -2.95 7.60 -4.92
C GLY A 74 -2.04 6.63 -4.17
N ALA A 75 -2.58 5.53 -3.65
CA ALA A 75 -1.81 4.48 -3.00
C ALA A 75 -0.78 3.84 -3.95
N MET A 76 -1.20 3.48 -5.18
CA MET A 76 -0.29 2.95 -6.21
C MET A 76 0.83 3.94 -6.56
N THR A 77 0.49 5.22 -6.68
CA THR A 77 1.46 6.29 -6.95
C THR A 77 2.49 6.39 -5.81
N GLY A 78 2.03 6.37 -4.55
CA GLY A 78 2.92 6.38 -3.38
C GLY A 78 3.86 5.18 -3.32
N ILE A 79 3.35 3.97 -3.60
CA ILE A 79 4.18 2.76 -3.71
C ILE A 79 5.21 2.90 -4.83
N GLY A 80 4.82 3.48 -5.97
CA GLY A 80 5.74 3.78 -7.08
C GLY A 80 6.89 4.70 -6.66
N PHE A 81 6.60 5.74 -5.88
CA PHE A 81 7.63 6.64 -5.33
C PHE A 81 8.54 5.95 -4.30
N LEU A 82 8.02 5.05 -3.48
CA LEU A 82 8.86 4.24 -2.58
C LEU A 82 9.78 3.32 -3.38
N GLY A 83 9.28 2.72 -4.47
CA GLY A 83 10.07 1.91 -5.39
C GLY A 83 11.17 2.72 -6.08
N ALA A 84 10.86 3.92 -6.56
CA ALA A 84 11.84 4.82 -7.16
C ALA A 84 12.85 5.36 -6.12
N GLY A 85 12.40 5.63 -4.89
CA GLY A 85 13.24 6.06 -3.78
C GLY A 85 14.26 5.00 -3.33
N VAL A 86 13.97 3.72 -3.58
CA VAL A 86 14.93 2.63 -3.39
C VAL A 86 16.09 2.66 -4.40
N ILE A 87 15.93 3.37 -5.52
CA ILE A 87 16.92 3.50 -6.61
C ILE A 87 17.78 4.78 -6.45
N LEU A 88 17.83 5.37 -5.25
CA LEU A 88 18.56 6.63 -5.05
C LEU A 88 20.09 6.46 -5.12
N LYS A 89 20.73 7.44 -5.78
CA LYS A 89 22.17 7.53 -6.02
C LYS A 89 22.95 7.69 -4.72
N THR A 90 23.89 6.79 -4.45
CA THR A 90 24.89 6.95 -3.39
C THR A 90 26.21 7.38 -4.04
N GLY A 91 26.50 8.69 -4.05
CA GLY A 91 27.72 9.26 -4.65
C GLY A 91 27.66 9.40 -6.17
N LEU A 92 28.57 8.74 -6.91
CA LEU A 92 28.58 8.67 -8.39
C LEU A 92 27.85 7.42 -8.94
N SER A 93 27.43 6.49 -8.07
CA SER A 93 26.84 5.21 -8.46
C SER A 93 25.34 5.16 -8.10
N VAL A 94 24.54 4.62 -9.02
CA VAL A 94 23.12 4.31 -8.78
C VAL A 94 23.04 2.84 -8.38
N GLN A 95 22.58 2.56 -7.16
CA GLN A 95 22.29 1.20 -6.71
C GLN A 95 20.80 0.90 -6.93
N GLY A 96 20.49 -0.36 -7.23
CA GLY A 96 19.10 -0.80 -7.45
C GLY A 96 18.59 -0.67 -8.89
N LEU A 97 19.40 -0.16 -9.82
CA LEU A 97 19.20 -0.39 -11.25
C LEU A 97 19.64 -1.82 -11.55
N THR A 98 18.70 -2.69 -11.91
CA THR A 98 19.07 -3.94 -12.57
C THR A 98 19.76 -3.58 -13.88
N THR A 99 20.99 -4.08 -14.07
CA THR A 99 21.64 -4.10 -15.39
C THR A 99 20.87 -5.08 -16.27
N ALA A 100 19.96 -4.54 -17.07
CA ALA A 100 19.54 -5.15 -18.33
C ALA A 100 20.19 -4.34 -19.45
#